data_AF-A0A164A2F7-F1
#
_entry.id   AF-A0A164A2F7-F1
#
_cell.length_a   1.000
_cell.length_b   1.000
_cell.length_c   1.000
_cell.angle_alpha   90.00
_cell.angle_beta   90.00
_cell.angle_gamma   90.00
#
_symmetry.space_group_name_H-M   'P 1'
#
loop_
_entity.id
_entity.type
_entity.pdbx_description
1 polymer ?
#
loop_
_entity_poly.entity_id
_entity_poly.type
_entity_poly.pdbx_seq_one_letter_code
_entity_poly.pdbx_strand_id
1 'polypeptide(L)'
;MLSDPSKHVQLPVGPAGRTMAEPMDPSLLEGFQAHFNMERQAHATYFGAAIWMGERELCGFSQHFNDEAKGEQEHAAKVAEYLIARAQTPELHALEAPDQSWESVYDLMSTAFLTERDVTTSLQQLLMAAERVGDTRSTVFLEPMVEGQIKAEHEATHLLGRTKFADGQAAALLVIDNELREGVSHPAQLQ
;
A
#
# COMPACT_ATOMS: atom_id res chain seq x y z
N MET A 1 -9.37 -55.64 4.58
CA MET A 1 -9.73 -54.60 5.56
C MET A 1 -10.66 -53.62 4.87
N LEU A 2 -11.96 -53.71 5.15
CA LEU A 2 -12.97 -52.77 4.65
C LEU A 2 -12.80 -51.46 5.43
N SER A 3 -12.58 -50.36 4.72
CA SER A 3 -12.50 -49.02 5.31
C SER A 3 -13.85 -48.66 5.93
N ASP A 4 -13.84 -48.34 7.22
CA ASP A 4 -15.00 -47.91 8.00
C ASP A 4 -15.56 -46.58 7.44
N PRO A 5 -16.81 -46.56 6.92
CA PRO A 5 -17.43 -45.36 6.35
C PRO A 5 -17.78 -44.28 7.39
N SER A 6 -17.55 -44.53 8.69
CA SER A 6 -17.86 -43.58 9.77
C SER A 6 -16.68 -42.67 10.19
N LYS A 7 -15.49 -42.82 9.60
CA LYS A 7 -14.36 -41.92 9.87
C LYS A 7 -14.43 -40.66 9.00
N HIS A 8 -15.32 -39.74 9.33
CA HIS A 8 -15.26 -38.38 8.81
C HIS A 8 -14.05 -37.65 9.42
N VAL A 9 -13.06 -37.30 8.61
CA VAL A 9 -11.94 -36.45 9.03
C VAL A 9 -12.48 -35.03 9.23
N GLN A 10 -12.50 -34.54 10.47
CA GLN A 10 -12.77 -33.12 10.74
C GLN A 10 -11.53 -32.32 10.36
N LEU A 11 -11.64 -31.53 9.29
CA LEU A 11 -10.59 -30.61 8.87
C LEU A 11 -10.77 -29.26 9.58
N PRO A 12 -9.69 -28.60 10.00
CA PRO A 12 -9.77 -27.23 10.48
C PRO A 12 -10.29 -26.33 9.36
N VAL A 13 -11.18 -25.42 9.70
CA VAL A 13 -11.78 -24.47 8.76
C VAL A 13 -11.65 -23.04 9.29
N GLY A 14 -11.49 -22.11 8.36
CA GLY A 14 -11.53 -20.69 8.64
C GLY A 14 -12.94 -20.15 8.83
N PRO A 15 -13.09 -18.85 9.12
CA PRO A 15 -14.39 -18.23 9.40
C PRO A 15 -15.40 -18.41 8.26
N ALA A 16 -14.95 -18.37 7.01
CA ALA A 16 -15.78 -18.58 5.81
C ALA A 16 -15.95 -20.07 5.41
N GLY A 17 -15.51 -21.02 6.24
CA GLY A 17 -15.64 -22.46 5.97
C GLY A 17 -14.58 -23.04 5.03
N ARG A 18 -13.61 -22.23 4.57
CA ARG A 18 -12.47 -22.72 3.78
C ARG A 18 -11.58 -23.61 4.64
N THR A 19 -11.11 -24.73 4.09
CA THR A 19 -10.13 -25.58 4.76
C THR A 19 -8.87 -24.79 5.09
N MET A 20 -8.43 -24.87 6.34
CA MET A 20 -7.30 -24.13 6.87
C MET A 20 -6.06 -25.02 6.91
N ALA A 21 -4.96 -24.58 6.30
CA ALA A 21 -3.69 -25.31 6.38
C ALA A 21 -3.02 -25.13 7.75
N GLU A 22 -3.04 -23.90 8.28
CA GLU A 22 -2.44 -23.54 9.56
C GLU A 22 -3.16 -22.31 10.12
N PRO A 23 -3.52 -22.30 11.43
CA PRO A 23 -4.11 -21.12 12.06
C PRO A 23 -3.17 -19.93 12.02
N MET A 24 -3.74 -18.73 11.90
CA MET A 24 -3.02 -17.47 12.02
C MET A 24 -3.22 -16.94 13.44
N ASP A 25 -2.16 -16.37 14.04
CA ASP A 25 -2.28 -15.70 15.34
C ASP A 25 -3.31 -14.55 15.24
N PRO A 26 -4.24 -14.40 16.20
CA PRO A 26 -5.27 -13.37 16.14
C PRO A 26 -4.71 -11.94 16.02
N SER A 27 -3.59 -11.64 16.68
CA SER A 27 -2.96 -10.31 16.63
C SER A 27 -2.29 -10.08 15.27
N LEU A 28 -1.76 -11.14 14.66
CA LEU A 28 -1.20 -11.06 13.30
C LEU A 28 -2.32 -10.84 12.27
N LEU A 29 -3.45 -11.52 12.42
CA LEU A 29 -4.64 -11.30 11.59
C LEU A 29 -5.15 -9.86 11.72
N GLU A 30 -5.25 -9.33 12.94
CA GLU A 30 -5.63 -7.94 13.19
C GLU A 30 -4.68 -6.96 12.50
N GLY A 31 -3.36 -7.21 12.57
CA GLY A 31 -2.37 -6.41 11.85
C GLY A 31 -2.58 -6.44 10.33
N PHE A 32 -2.88 -7.60 9.75
CA PHE A 32 -3.14 -7.70 8.30
C PHE A 32 -4.42 -6.96 7.91
N GLN A 33 -5.48 -7.02 8.74
CA GLN A 33 -6.71 -6.26 8.49
C GLN A 33 -6.47 -4.75 8.57
N ALA A 34 -5.69 -4.31 9.56
CA ALA A 34 -5.31 -2.90 9.70
C ALA A 34 -4.52 -2.41 8.48
N HIS A 35 -3.51 -3.18 8.05
CA HIS A 35 -2.71 -2.85 6.87
C HIS A 35 -3.52 -2.92 5.57
N PHE A 36 -4.38 -3.92 5.40
CA PHE A 36 -5.32 -3.98 4.28
C PHE A 36 -6.19 -2.73 4.17
N ASN A 37 -6.70 -2.22 5.31
CA ASN A 37 -7.46 -0.97 5.32
C ASN A 37 -6.58 0.26 5.06
N MET A 38 -5.30 0.21 5.45
CA MET A 38 -4.33 1.27 5.24
C MET A 38 -4.01 1.46 3.74
N GLU A 39 -3.78 0.38 2.99
CA GLU A 39 -3.55 0.46 1.52
C GLU A 39 -4.78 1.05 0.82
N ARG A 40 -5.98 0.68 1.26
CA ARG A 40 -7.23 1.28 0.74
C ARG A 40 -7.36 2.77 1.06
N GLN A 41 -6.88 3.20 2.23
CA GLN A 41 -6.85 4.61 2.59
C GLN A 41 -5.81 5.36 1.76
N ALA A 42 -4.63 4.78 1.53
CA ALA A 42 -3.59 5.33 0.66
C ALA A 42 -4.09 5.51 -0.78
N HIS A 43 -4.79 4.51 -1.34
CA HIS A 43 -5.51 4.63 -2.62
C HIS A 43 -6.42 5.87 -2.65
N ALA A 44 -7.28 6.03 -1.65
CA ALA A 44 -8.23 7.15 -1.60
C ALA A 44 -7.49 8.51 -1.50
N THR A 45 -6.42 8.57 -0.70
CA THR A 45 -5.55 9.75 -0.57
C THR A 45 -4.91 10.12 -1.91
N TYR A 46 -4.33 9.15 -2.63
CA TYR A 46 -3.71 9.41 -3.93
C TYR A 46 -4.71 9.76 -5.02
N PHE A 47 -5.91 9.17 -4.99
CA PHE A 47 -6.97 9.60 -5.89
C PHE A 47 -7.41 11.05 -5.60
N GLY A 48 -7.51 11.43 -4.33
CA GLY A 48 -7.76 12.82 -3.92
C GLY A 48 -6.66 13.79 -4.38
N ALA A 49 -5.40 13.37 -4.27
CA ALA A 49 -4.25 14.11 -4.76
C ALA A 49 -4.27 14.29 -6.28
N ALA A 50 -4.61 13.24 -7.04
CA ALA A 50 -4.73 13.29 -8.49
C ALA A 50 -5.78 14.30 -8.94
N ILE A 51 -6.93 14.35 -8.25
CA ILE A 51 -7.99 15.34 -8.50
C ILE A 51 -7.47 16.75 -8.23
N TRP A 52 -6.86 16.99 -7.08
CA TRP A 52 -6.40 18.33 -6.68
C TRP A 52 -5.34 18.90 -7.64
N MET A 53 -4.43 18.04 -8.14
CA MET A 53 -3.44 18.41 -9.16
C MET A 53 -4.11 18.70 -10.51
N GLY A 54 -5.11 17.90 -10.89
CA GLY A 54 -5.88 18.09 -12.12
C GLY A 54 -6.63 19.42 -12.16
N GLU A 55 -7.22 19.84 -11.03
CA GLU A 55 -7.87 21.16 -10.88
C GLU A 55 -6.91 22.36 -11.05
N ARG A 56 -5.59 22.11 -11.07
CA ARG A 56 -4.53 23.12 -11.17
C ARG A 56 -3.74 23.02 -12.46
N GLU A 57 -4.23 22.26 -13.44
CA GLU A 57 -3.59 22.06 -14.74
C GLU A 57 -2.19 21.40 -14.66
N LEU A 58 -1.91 20.71 -13.54
CA LEU A 58 -0.69 19.92 -13.34
C LEU A 58 -0.95 18.47 -13.77
N CYS A 59 -1.08 18.28 -15.08
CA CYS A 59 -1.53 17.03 -15.69
C CYS A 59 -0.58 15.86 -15.45
N GLY A 60 0.73 16.09 -15.42
CA GLY A 60 1.73 15.05 -15.13
C GLY A 60 1.68 14.59 -13.68
N PHE A 61 1.57 15.53 -12.72
CA PHE A 61 1.33 15.17 -11.32
C PHE A 61 0.01 14.44 -11.13
N SER A 62 -1.06 14.91 -11.78
CA SER A 62 -2.38 14.27 -11.72
C SER A 62 -2.32 12.83 -12.25
N GLN A 63 -1.63 12.61 -13.38
CA GLN A 63 -1.44 11.27 -13.93
C GLN A 63 -0.62 10.38 -12.98
N HIS A 64 0.51 10.87 -12.47
CA HIS A 64 1.35 10.13 -11.54
C HIS A 64 0.58 9.67 -10.30
N PHE A 65 -0.13 10.57 -9.61
CA PHE A 65 -0.91 10.18 -8.43
C PHE A 65 -2.09 9.25 -8.74
N ASN A 66 -2.66 9.34 -9.93
CA ASN A 66 -3.68 8.38 -10.36
C ASN A 66 -3.09 6.98 -10.61
N ASP A 67 -1.83 6.89 -11.01
CA ASP A 67 -1.13 5.62 -11.16
C ASP A 67 -0.70 5.07 -9.79
N GLU A 68 -0.21 5.92 -8.87
CA GLU A 68 0.04 5.53 -7.46
C GLU A 68 -1.24 5.00 -6.79
N ALA A 69 -2.38 5.68 -6.97
CA ALA A 69 -3.66 5.21 -6.44
C ALA A 69 -4.01 3.80 -6.93
N LYS A 70 -3.74 3.47 -8.20
CA LYS A 70 -3.96 2.11 -8.71
C LYS A 70 -3.00 1.12 -8.08
N GLY A 71 -1.73 1.49 -7.90
CA GLY A 71 -0.74 0.69 -7.19
C GLY A 71 -1.22 0.30 -5.79
N GLU A 72 -1.73 1.25 -5.02
CA GLU A 72 -2.25 0.95 -3.67
C GLU A 72 -3.49 0.07 -3.66
N GLN A 73 -4.35 0.19 -4.68
CA GLN A 73 -5.47 -0.72 -4.86
C GLN A 73 -4.99 -2.16 -5.17
N GLU A 74 -3.90 -2.30 -5.92
CA GLU A 74 -3.26 -3.60 -6.17
C GLU A 74 -2.61 -4.16 -4.91
N HIS A 75 -1.97 -3.33 -4.08
CA HIS A 75 -1.43 -3.73 -2.77
C HIS A 75 -2.55 -4.25 -1.84
N ALA A 76 -3.64 -3.50 -1.71
CA ALA A 76 -4.81 -3.91 -0.95
C ALA A 76 -5.37 -5.26 -1.44
N ALA A 77 -5.49 -5.44 -2.75
CA ALA A 77 -5.94 -6.69 -3.35
C ALA A 77 -5.00 -7.87 -3.01
N LYS A 78 -3.68 -7.65 -3.10
CA LYS A 78 -2.67 -8.65 -2.76
C LYS A 78 -2.75 -9.12 -1.30
N VAL A 79 -2.96 -8.20 -0.36
CA VAL A 79 -3.18 -8.53 1.06
C VAL A 79 -4.47 -9.33 1.26
N ALA A 80 -5.57 -8.91 0.61
CA ALA A 80 -6.84 -9.63 0.69
C ALA A 80 -6.73 -11.05 0.12
N GLU A 81 -6.07 -11.22 -1.03
CA GLU A 81 -5.80 -12.53 -1.64
C GLU A 81 -4.97 -13.43 -0.72
N TYR A 82 -3.98 -12.86 -0.02
CA TYR A 82 -3.19 -13.58 0.96
C TYR A 82 -4.01 -14.05 2.17
N LEU A 83 -4.83 -13.18 2.75
CA LEU A 83 -5.75 -13.54 3.84
C LEU A 83 -6.70 -14.67 3.41
N ILE A 84 -7.27 -14.53 2.22
CA ILE A 84 -8.12 -15.53 1.57
C ILE A 84 -7.36 -16.87 1.44
N ALA A 85 -6.12 -16.86 0.94
CA ALA A 85 -5.28 -18.05 0.81
C ALA A 85 -4.94 -18.72 2.16
N ARG A 86 -4.85 -17.93 3.24
CA ARG A 86 -4.67 -18.38 4.62
C ARG A 86 -5.97 -18.78 5.33
N ALA A 87 -7.06 -18.95 4.56
CA ALA A 87 -8.40 -19.26 5.04
C ALA A 87 -8.94 -18.24 6.06
N GLN A 88 -8.48 -16.99 6.00
CA GLN A 88 -9.00 -15.87 6.78
C GLN A 88 -10.04 -15.09 5.95
N THR A 89 -10.84 -14.27 6.63
CA THR A 89 -11.84 -13.41 5.97
C THR A 89 -11.32 -11.97 5.96
N PRO A 90 -10.95 -11.39 4.81
CA PRO A 90 -10.62 -9.97 4.73
C PRO A 90 -11.88 -9.14 5.00
N GLU A 91 -11.77 -8.14 5.87
CA GLU A 91 -12.90 -7.31 6.28
C GLU A 91 -12.68 -5.88 5.78
N LEU A 92 -13.66 -5.37 5.02
CA LEU A 92 -13.64 -4.00 4.53
C LEU A 92 -14.13 -3.07 5.65
N HIS A 93 -13.19 -2.42 6.33
CA HIS A 93 -13.53 -1.37 7.28
C HIS A 93 -13.89 -0.05 6.58
N ALA A 94 -14.52 0.85 7.34
CA ALA A 94 -14.79 2.20 6.88
C ALA A 94 -13.47 2.91 6.54
N LEU A 95 -13.52 3.72 5.49
CA LEU A 95 -12.45 4.64 5.13
C LEU A 95 -12.85 6.04 5.56
N GLU A 96 -11.89 6.78 6.09
CA GLU A 96 -12.06 8.19 6.31
C GLU A 96 -11.99 8.92 4.96
N ALA A 97 -12.72 10.03 4.84
CA ALA A 97 -12.58 10.88 3.67
C ALA A 97 -11.12 11.37 3.58
N PRO A 98 -10.45 11.20 2.43
CA PRO A 98 -9.08 11.70 2.29
C PRO A 98 -9.07 13.22 2.36
N ASP A 99 -7.94 13.79 2.77
CA ASP A 99 -7.72 15.23 2.60
C ASP A 99 -7.85 15.58 1.11
N GLN A 100 -8.47 16.72 0.81
CA GLN A 100 -8.64 17.24 -0.56
C GLN A 100 -8.23 18.70 -0.68
N SER A 101 -7.51 19.22 0.32
CA SER A 101 -7.12 20.62 0.40
C SER A 101 -5.68 20.70 0.86
N TRP A 102 -4.84 21.27 0.01
CA TRP A 102 -3.44 21.59 0.29
C TRP A 102 -3.18 23.04 -0.12
N GLU A 103 -2.23 23.70 0.54
CA GLU A 103 -1.85 25.08 0.22
C GLU A 103 -0.92 25.13 -1.00
N SER A 104 -0.12 24.09 -1.19
CA SER A 104 0.84 23.99 -2.29
C SER A 104 1.10 22.55 -2.75
N VAL A 105 1.75 22.40 -3.91
CA VAL A 105 2.25 21.11 -4.41
C VAL A 105 3.22 20.47 -3.42
N TYR A 106 4.04 21.28 -2.74
CA TYR A 106 4.99 20.80 -1.74
C TYR A 106 4.28 20.18 -0.52
N ASP A 107 3.17 20.77 -0.08
CA ASP A 107 2.40 20.23 1.04
C ASP A 107 1.76 18.89 0.68
N LEU A 108 1.21 18.77 -0.53
CA LEU A 108 0.66 17.51 -1.03
C LEU A 108 1.76 16.44 -1.17
N MET A 109 2.93 16.77 -1.73
CA MET A 109 4.05 15.83 -1.78
C MET A 109 4.54 15.43 -0.37
N SER A 110 4.41 16.33 0.61
CA SER A 110 4.71 16.01 2.01
C SER A 110 3.72 14.99 2.58
N THR A 111 2.42 15.13 2.26
CA THR A 111 1.40 14.11 2.59
C THR A 111 1.73 12.77 1.94
N ALA A 112 2.12 12.76 0.67
CA ALA A 112 2.50 11.53 -0.04
C ALA A 112 3.69 10.82 0.64
N PHE A 113 4.77 11.56 0.91
CA PHE A 113 5.93 11.01 1.63
C PHE A 113 5.59 10.45 3.02
N LEU A 114 4.73 11.14 3.77
CA LEU A 114 4.28 10.66 5.08
C LEU A 114 3.42 9.40 4.96
N THR A 115 2.57 9.32 3.92
CA THR A 115 1.76 8.14 3.63
C THR A 115 2.64 6.92 3.37
N GLU A 116 3.63 7.05 2.47
CA GLU A 116 4.59 5.96 2.17
C GLU A 116 5.33 5.49 3.41
N ARG A 117 5.87 6.43 4.21
CA ARG A 117 6.56 6.10 5.46
C ARG A 117 5.67 5.32 6.42
N ASP A 118 4.41 5.70 6.53
CA ASP A 118 3.46 5.08 7.45
C ASP A 118 3.05 3.68 6.97
N VAL A 119 2.86 3.50 5.65
CA VAL A 119 2.63 2.19 5.02
C VAL A 119 3.82 1.25 5.26
N THR A 120 5.05 1.71 5.04
CA THR A 120 6.26 0.93 5.33
C THR A 120 6.36 0.56 6.80
N THR A 121 6.04 1.48 7.70
CA THR A 121 6.04 1.23 9.14
C THR A 121 5.04 0.12 9.50
N SER A 122 3.85 0.13 8.88
CA SER A 122 2.85 -0.93 9.05
C SER A 122 3.37 -2.29 8.60
N LEU A 123 4.00 -2.37 7.42
CA LEU A 123 4.60 -3.60 6.91
C LEU A 123 5.73 -4.13 7.81
N GLN A 124 6.60 -3.25 8.33
CA GLN A 124 7.66 -3.63 9.25
C GLN A 124 7.10 -4.19 10.56
N GLN A 125 6.06 -3.56 11.12
CA GLN A 125 5.40 -4.05 12.33
C GLN A 125 4.75 -5.43 12.10
N LEU A 126 4.13 -5.62 10.93
CA LEU A 126 3.57 -6.90 10.50
C LEU A 126 4.63 -7.99 10.37
N LEU A 127 5.77 -7.67 9.75
CA LEU A 127 6.88 -8.61 9.58
C LEU A 127 7.42 -9.05 10.94
N MET A 128 7.67 -8.09 11.85
CA MET A 128 8.12 -8.39 13.22
C MET A 128 7.09 -9.21 14.00
N ALA A 129 5.79 -8.96 13.79
CA ALA A 129 4.73 -9.75 14.42
C ALA A 129 4.72 -11.19 13.90
N ALA A 130 4.83 -11.37 12.58
CA ALA A 130 4.91 -12.69 11.94
C ALA A 130 6.14 -13.48 12.42
N GLU A 131 7.31 -12.85 12.49
CA GLU A 131 8.53 -13.47 13.02
C GLU A 131 8.35 -13.90 14.49
N ARG A 132 7.76 -13.04 15.33
CA ARG A 132 7.56 -13.31 16.77
C ARG A 132 6.69 -14.54 17.01
N VAL A 133 5.66 -14.74 16.19
CA VAL A 133 4.76 -15.90 16.31
C VAL A 133 5.21 -17.10 15.46
N GLY A 134 6.34 -16.98 14.75
CA GLY A 134 6.88 -18.04 13.92
C GLY A 134 6.08 -18.34 12.64
N ASP A 135 5.26 -17.40 12.15
CA ASP A 135 4.50 -17.57 10.91
C ASP A 135 5.37 -17.26 9.68
N THR A 136 6.15 -18.25 9.26
CA THR A 136 7.06 -18.13 8.11
C THR A 136 6.34 -17.86 6.79
N ARG A 137 5.06 -18.25 6.63
CA ARG A 137 4.31 -17.94 5.40
C ARG A 137 4.05 -16.45 5.31
N SER A 138 3.74 -15.81 6.44
CA SER A 138 3.52 -14.37 6.52
C SER A 138 4.83 -13.59 6.34
N THR A 139 5.96 -14.06 6.89
CA THR A 139 7.25 -13.39 6.64
C THR A 139 7.63 -13.40 5.16
N VAL A 140 7.57 -14.56 4.49
CA VAL A 140 7.89 -14.69 3.07
C VAL A 140 6.94 -13.89 2.18
N PHE A 141 5.66 -13.77 2.57
CA PHE A 141 4.69 -12.95 1.84
C PHE A 141 5.02 -11.44 1.93
N LEU A 142 5.43 -10.97 3.11
CA LEU A 142 5.68 -9.55 3.39
C LEU A 142 7.01 -9.04 2.81
N GLU A 143 8.04 -9.88 2.72
CA GLU A 143 9.37 -9.52 2.19
C GLU A 143 9.33 -8.71 0.88
N PRO A 144 8.69 -9.18 -0.21
CA PRO A 144 8.65 -8.42 -1.46
C PRO A 144 7.82 -7.13 -1.38
N MET A 145 6.89 -7.00 -0.42
CA MET A 145 6.16 -5.75 -0.20
C MET A 145 7.07 -4.71 0.47
N VAL A 146 7.85 -5.13 1.47
CA VAL A 146 8.87 -4.26 2.11
C VAL A 146 9.92 -3.80 1.10
N GLU A 147 10.36 -4.69 0.20
CA GLU A 147 11.28 -4.29 -0.89
C GLU A 147 10.66 -3.26 -1.83
N GLY A 148 9.37 -3.40 -2.15
CA GLY A 148 8.60 -2.43 -2.93
C GLY A 148 8.61 -1.05 -2.28
N GLN A 149 8.33 -0.97 -0.97
CA GLN A 149 8.31 0.28 -0.23
C GLN A 149 9.64 1.04 -0.24
N ILE A 150 10.79 0.35 -0.28
CA ILE A 150 12.09 1.04 -0.40
C ILE A 150 12.15 1.88 -1.69
N LYS A 151 11.54 1.39 -2.78
CA LYS A 151 11.48 2.11 -4.05
C LYS A 151 10.47 3.26 -3.97
N ALA A 152 9.29 3.02 -3.41
CA ALA A 152 8.25 4.03 -3.24
C ALA A 152 8.74 5.19 -2.35
N GLU A 153 9.37 4.92 -1.21
CA GLU A 153 9.94 5.94 -0.33
C GLU A 153 11.04 6.76 -1.02
N HIS A 154 11.87 6.12 -1.85
CA HIS A 154 12.92 6.82 -2.58
C HIS A 154 12.35 7.77 -3.65
N GLU A 155 11.33 7.32 -4.37
CA GLU A 155 10.59 8.14 -5.34
C GLU A 155 9.87 9.30 -4.67
N ALA A 156 9.11 9.05 -3.60
CA ALA A 156 8.42 10.08 -2.83
C ALA A 156 9.42 11.12 -2.29
N THR A 157 10.56 10.67 -1.76
CA THR A 157 11.65 11.56 -1.29
C THR A 157 12.24 12.39 -2.44
N HIS A 158 12.45 11.78 -3.60
CA HIS A 158 12.96 12.47 -4.79
C HIS A 158 12.01 13.59 -5.23
N LEU A 159 10.73 13.28 -5.43
CA LEU A 159 9.73 14.23 -5.88
C LEU A 159 9.48 15.33 -4.84
N LEU A 160 9.42 14.99 -3.55
CA LEU A 160 9.36 15.97 -2.47
C LEU A 160 10.56 16.93 -2.48
N GLY A 161 11.78 16.39 -2.65
CA GLY A 161 12.98 17.20 -2.76
C GLY A 161 12.96 18.15 -3.97
N ARG A 162 12.43 17.69 -5.12
CA ARG A 162 12.31 18.51 -6.33
C ARG A 162 11.29 19.62 -6.19
N THR A 163 10.12 19.34 -5.61
CA THR A 163 9.09 20.35 -5.36
C THR A 163 9.55 21.38 -4.32
N LYS A 164 10.31 20.94 -3.30
CA LYS A 164 11.00 21.85 -2.38
C LYS A 164 11.99 22.77 -3.10
N PHE A 165 12.79 22.22 -4.02
CA PHE A 165 13.76 22.98 -4.78
C PHE A 165 13.10 23.98 -5.75
N ALA A 166 11.92 23.65 -6.27
CA ALA A 166 11.12 24.55 -7.09
C ALA A 166 10.62 25.79 -6.30
N ASP A 167 10.50 25.69 -4.97
CA ASP A 167 10.17 26.81 -4.07
C ASP A 167 8.93 27.61 -4.52
N GLY A 168 7.88 26.90 -4.94
CA GLY A 168 6.61 27.49 -5.41
C GLY A 168 6.67 28.20 -6.77
N GLN A 169 7.80 28.17 -7.47
CA GLN A 169 7.93 28.80 -8.79
C GLN A 169 7.17 28.00 -9.86
N ALA A 170 6.10 28.59 -10.41
CA ALA A 170 5.23 27.93 -11.38
C ALA A 170 6.00 27.37 -12.60
N ALA A 171 7.00 28.10 -13.12
CA ALA A 171 7.80 27.62 -14.24
C ALA A 171 8.60 26.35 -13.90
N ALA A 172 9.14 26.25 -12.68
CA ALA A 172 9.86 25.05 -12.23
C ALA A 172 8.90 23.88 -12.00
N LEU A 173 7.71 24.13 -11.46
CA LEU A 173 6.67 23.10 -11.29
C LEU A 173 6.20 22.55 -12.64
N LEU A 174 6.03 23.39 -13.66
CA LEU A 174 5.69 22.94 -15.01
C LEU A 174 6.79 22.08 -15.65
N VAL A 175 8.07 22.29 -15.30
CA VAL A 175 9.15 21.39 -15.74
C VAL A 175 8.99 20.01 -15.11
N ILE A 176 8.78 19.94 -13.79
CA ILE A 176 8.57 18.67 -13.08
C ILE A 176 7.30 17.97 -13.60
N ASP A 177 6.23 18.73 -13.83
CA ASP A 177 4.96 18.19 -14.36
C ASP A 177 5.17 17.53 -15.73
N ASN A 178 5.93 18.16 -16.64
CA ASN A 178 6.24 17.57 -17.93
C ASN A 178 7.06 16.28 -17.81
N GLU A 179 8.04 16.23 -16.90
CA GLU A 179 8.83 15.02 -16.63
C GLU A 179 7.94 13.87 -16.12
N LEU A 180 7.03 14.15 -15.18
CA LEU A 180 6.08 13.16 -14.68
C LEU A 180 5.14 12.66 -15.78
N ARG A 181 4.66 13.54 -16.67
CA ARG A 181 3.85 13.14 -17.83
C ARG A 181 4.61 12.22 -18.80
N GLU A 182 5.92 12.34 -18.86
CA GLU A 182 6.80 11.46 -19.64
C GLU A 182 7.16 10.15 -18.89
N GLY A 183 6.63 9.96 -17.67
CA GLY A 183 6.89 8.79 -16.83
C GLY A 183 8.24 8.86 -16.09
N VAL A 184 8.83 10.05 -15.97
CA VAL A 184 10.09 10.26 -15.26
C VAL A 184 9.81 10.75 -13.84
N SER A 185 9.67 9.79 -12.92
CA SER A 185 9.39 10.05 -11.50
C SER A 185 10.50 9.60 -10.54
N HIS A 186 11.43 8.77 -11.02
CA HIS A 186 12.51 8.23 -10.19
C HIS A 186 13.82 9.02 -10.34
N PRO A 187 14.66 9.07 -9.29
CA PRO A 187 16.01 9.60 -9.38
C PRO A 187 16.89 8.76 -10.32
N ALA A 188 17.93 9.38 -10.87
CA ALA A 188 18.93 8.68 -11.67
C ALA A 188 19.59 7.57 -10.85
N GLN A 189 19.70 6.38 -11.43
CA GLN A 189 20.47 5.28 -10.86
C GLN A 189 21.96 5.58 -11.01
N LEU A 190 22.74 5.29 -9.96
CA LEU A 190 24.18 5.56 -9.97
C LEU A 190 24.98 4.50 -10.75
N GLN A 191 24.34 3.42 -11.22
CA GLN A 191 24.89 2.38 -12.09
C GLN A 191 23.78 1.76 -12.94
#